data_AF-A0AAW5MU74-F1
#
_entry.id   AF-A0AAW5MU74-F1
#
_cell.length_a   1.000
_cell.length_b   1.000
_cell.length_c   1.000
_cell.angle_alpha   90.00
_cell.angle_beta   90.00
_cell.angle_gamma   90.00
#
_symmetry.space_group_name_H-M   'P 1'
#
loop_
_entity.id
_entity.type
_entity.pdbx_description
1 polymer ?
#
loop_
_entity_poly.entity_id
_entity_poly.type
_entity_poly.pdbx_seq_one_letter_code
_entity_poly.pdbx_strand_id
1 'polypeptide(L)' 'PYLVADGLLERARLLATNGVVVNRPDYAAPLENVATPNAVVSKVHSFDIYAGTPGYK' A
#
# COMPACT_ATOMS: atom_id res chain seq x y z
N PRO A 1 17.60 -10.72 -0.58
CA PRO A 1 16.67 -10.67 -1.73
C PRO A 1 15.21 -10.80 -1.26
N TYR A 2 14.47 -9.69 -1.23
CA TYR A 2 13.04 -9.71 -0.88
C TYR A 2 12.25 -10.09 -2.13
N LEU A 3 11.68 -11.31 -2.14
CA LEU A 3 11.24 -12.00 -3.37
C LEU A 3 9.73 -12.00 -3.66
N VAL A 4 8.85 -11.31 -2.91
CA VAL A 4 7.41 -11.63 -2.98
C VAL A 4 6.47 -10.45 -2.70
N ALA A 5 6.59 -9.37 -3.46
CA ALA A 5 5.61 -8.28 -3.38
C ALA A 5 5.04 -7.81 -4.72
N ASP A 6 5.50 -8.35 -5.85
CA ASP A 6 5.02 -7.91 -7.17
C ASP A 6 3.56 -8.33 -7.40
N GLY A 7 2.71 -7.37 -7.76
CA GLY A 7 1.28 -7.54 -8.01
C GLY A 7 0.42 -7.72 -6.75
N LEU A 8 0.99 -7.54 -5.55
CA LEU A 8 0.24 -7.60 -4.30
C LEU A 8 -0.62 -6.36 -4.12
N LEU A 9 -0.08 -5.17 -4.39
CA LEU A 9 -0.81 -3.93 -4.19
C LEU A 9 -2.00 -3.84 -5.14
N GLU A 10 -1.80 -4.19 -6.41
CA GLU A 10 -2.87 -4.24 -7.41
C GLU A 10 -4.02 -5.17 -6.98
N ARG A 11 -3.71 -6.41 -6.60
CA ARG A 11 -4.71 -7.37 -6.13
C ARG A 11 -5.42 -6.90 -4.86
N ALA A 12 -4.68 -6.32 -3.92
CA ALA A 12 -5.26 -5.78 -2.71
C ALA A 12 -6.22 -4.62 -2.99
N ARG A 13 -5.89 -3.74 -3.95
CA ARG A 13 -6.74 -2.61 -4.33
C ARG A 13 -8.01 -3.05 -5.06
N LEU A 14 -7.94 -4.13 -5.83
CA LEU A 14 -9.12 -4.75 -6.44
C LEU A 14 -10.02 -5.34 -5.34
N LEU A 15 -9.48 -6.13 -4.43
CA LEU A 15 -10.26 -6.79 -3.38
C LEU A 15 -10.85 -5.82 -2.35
N ALA A 16 -10.12 -4.78 -1.98
CA ALA A 16 -10.53 -3.87 -0.92
C ALA A 16 -11.63 -2.91 -1.41
N THR A 17 -12.76 -2.87 -0.72
CA THR A 17 -13.85 -1.93 -1.04
C THR A 17 -13.55 -0.49 -0.59
N ASN A 18 -12.84 -0.32 0.54
CA ASN A 18 -12.60 0.99 1.16
C ASN A 18 -11.17 1.50 0.93
N GLY A 19 -10.18 0.63 1.12
CA GLY A 19 -8.78 1.03 1.01
C GLY A 19 -7.83 -0.07 1.43
N VAL A 20 -6.59 0.07 1.00
CA VAL A 20 -5.47 -0.78 1.37
C VAL A 20 -4.50 0.06 2.20
N VAL A 21 -4.07 -0.49 3.33
CA VAL A 21 -3.07 0.13 4.19
C VAL A 21 -1.80 -0.71 4.11
N VAL A 22 -0.68 -0.07 3.78
CA VAL A 22 0.63 -0.72 3.67
C VAL A 22 1.57 -0.15 4.73
N ASN A 23 2.15 -1.01 5.56
CA ASN A 23 3.20 -0.62 6.49
C ASN A 23 4.54 -0.52 5.75
N ARG A 24 5.18 0.65 5.80
CA ARG A 24 6.43 0.95 5.09
C ARG A 24 7.44 1.60 6.05
N PRO A 25 8.61 0.99 6.30
CA PRO A 25 9.70 1.64 7.02
C PRO A 25 10.11 2.95 6.33
N ASP A 26 10.57 3.95 7.09
CA ASP A 26 10.80 5.30 6.55
C ASP A 26 11.85 5.36 5.44
N TYR A 27 12.82 4.43 5.45
CA TYR A 27 13.87 4.30 4.44
C TYR A 27 13.44 3.51 3.19
N ALA A 28 12.28 2.85 3.24
CA ALA A 28 11.82 2.00 2.14
C ALA A 28 11.06 2.81 1.10
N ALA A 29 11.25 2.46 -0.17
CA ALA A 29 10.44 2.97 -1.27
C ALA A 29 8.97 2.50 -1.15
N PRO A 30 8.00 3.24 -1.70
CA PRO A 30 6.60 2.82 -1.78
C PRO A 30 6.44 1.43 -2.40
N LEU A 31 5.43 0.68 -1.95
CA LEU A 31 5.14 -0.66 -2.47
C LEU A 31 4.88 -0.58 -3.98
N GLU A 32 5.58 -1.42 -4.75
CA GLU A 32 5.52 -1.44 -6.23
C GLU A 32 5.84 -0.08 -6.88
N ASN A 33 6.56 0.81 -6.19
CA ASN A 33 6.85 2.19 -6.63
C ASN A 33 5.61 3.06 -6.86
N VAL A 34 4.45 2.69 -6.30
CA VAL A 34 3.23 3.49 -6.40
C VAL A 34 3.22 4.51 -5.25
N ALA A 35 3.51 5.77 -5.54
CA ALA A 35 3.43 6.82 -4.53
C ALA A 35 1.98 7.15 -4.15
N THR A 36 1.75 7.45 -2.87
CA THR A 36 0.46 7.98 -2.39
C THR A 36 0.69 9.23 -1.54
N PRO A 37 -0.12 10.28 -1.70
CA PRO A 37 -0.08 11.44 -0.81
C PRO A 37 -0.75 11.15 0.55
N ASN A 38 -1.52 10.07 0.65
CA ASN A 38 -2.23 9.70 1.88
C ASN A 38 -1.36 8.74 2.68
N ALA A 39 -0.63 9.26 3.67
CA ALA A 39 0.19 8.45 4.56
C ALA A 39 0.09 8.91 6.01
N VAL A 40 0.05 7.95 6.93
CA VAL A 40 0.15 8.21 8.38
C VAL A 40 1.57 7.90 8.81
N VAL A 41 2.33 8.94 9.16
CA VAL A 41 3.73 8.80 9.58
C VAL A 41 3.81 8.55 11.08
N SER A 42 4.61 7.56 11.47
CA SER A 42 4.95 7.27 12.86
C SER A 42 6.47 7.48 13.09
N LYS A 43 6.97 7.17 14.28
CA LYS A 43 8.37 7.43 14.65
C LYS A 43 9.41 6.65 13.83
N VAL A 44 9.07 5.47 13.34
CA VAL A 44 10.03 4.53 12.71
C VAL A 44 9.52 3.91 11.40
N HIS A 45 8.28 4.21 11.03
CA HIS A 45 7.65 3.74 9.81
C HIS A 45 6.46 4.65 9.46
N SER A 46 5.91 4.42 8.28
CA SER A 46 4.72 5.07 7.76
C SER A 46 3.69 4.04 7.32
N PHE A 47 2.41 4.42 7.34
CA PHE A 47 1.33 3.66 6.74
C PHE A 47 0.87 4.38 5.48
N ASP A 48 1.21 3.84 4.32
CA ASP A 48 0.71 4.34 3.04
C ASP A 48 -0.73 3.85 2.84
N ILE A 49 -1.63 4.75 2.46
CA ILE A 49 -3.05 4.47 2.27
C ILE A 49 -3.38 4.61 0.79
N TYR A 50 -3.92 3.53 0.21
CA TYR A 50 -4.35 3.46 -1.18
C TYR A 50 -5.85 3.28 -1.26
N ALA A 51 -6.48 3.93 -2.25
CA ALA A 51 -7.89 3.72 -2.52
C ALA A 51 -8.13 2.29 -3.03
N GLY A 52 -9.14 1.65 -2.45
CA GLY A 52 -9.68 0.38 -2.93
C GLY A 52 -10.57 0.60 -4.16
N THR A 53 -11.19 -0.47 -4.64
CA THR A 53 -12.11 -0.45 -5.78
C THR A 53 -13.54 -0.64 -5.27
N PRO A 54 -14.36 0.42 -5.20
CA PRO A 54 -15.74 0.31 -4.77
C PRO A 54 -16.52 -0.59 -5.75
N GLY A 55 -17.10 -1.68 -5.26
CA GLY A 55 -17.95 -2.55 -6.06
C GLY A 55 -17.27 -3.74 -6.73
N TYR A 56 -16.02 -4.08 -6.37
CA TYR A 56 -15.45 -5.38 -6.71
C TYR A 56 -16.32 -6.49 -6.07
N LYS A 57 -16.97 -7.30 -6.92
CA LYS A 57 -17.88 -8.39 -6.55
C LYS A 57 -17.20 -9.73 -6.73
#